data_AF-A0A3D5Z4H7-F1
#
_entry.id   AF-A0A3D5Z4H7-F1
#
_cell.length_a   1.000
_cell.length_b   1.000
_cell.length_c   1.000
_cell.angle_alpha   90.00
_cell.angle_beta   90.00
_cell.angle_gamma   90.00
#
_symmetry.space_group_name_H-M   'P 1'
#
loop_
_entity.id
_entity.type
_entity.pdbx_description
1 polymer ?
#
loop_
_entity_poly.entity_id
_entity_poly.type
_entity_poly.pdbx_seq_one_letter_code
_entity_poly.pdbx_strand_id
1 'polypeptide(L)'
;MGKIKFFPIFFPFNLILTKKMKTILSIFVFLVIFSCTNTSSNKKSNSGNSVQLKIAAWNVEYSKNASAAEIGEVLKPFGFDVVCFSEAPGGNWTKEVGETMGLNYVIVGKYSTAGHEDKYKTIASRTPLYDYEEVLMADT
;
A
#
# COMPACT_ATOMS: atom_id res chain seq x y z
N MET A 1 11.70 9.55 7.47
CA MET A 1 10.83 8.65 8.27
C MET A 1 10.14 9.49 9.33
N GLY A 2 8.83 9.74 9.20
CA GLY A 2 8.07 10.63 10.09
C GLY A 2 7.99 10.10 11.52
N LYS A 3 8.18 10.98 12.52
CA LYS A 3 8.06 10.65 13.94
C LYS A 3 6.58 10.57 14.31
N ILE A 4 6.07 9.37 14.52
CA ILE A 4 4.76 9.17 15.15
C ILE A 4 4.92 9.47 16.65
N LYS A 5 4.31 10.55 17.13
CA LYS A 5 4.18 10.83 18.56
C LYS A 5 2.91 10.14 19.06
N PHE A 6 3.06 9.09 19.87
CA PHE A 6 1.96 8.57 20.68
C PHE A 6 1.75 9.48 21.89
N PHE A 7 0.60 10.15 21.94
CA PHE A 7 0.08 10.73 23.18
C PHE A 7 -0.72 9.64 23.92
N PRO A 8 -0.40 9.33 25.19
CA PRO A 8 -1.27 8.47 25.97
C PRO A 8 -2.55 9.24 26.32
N ILE A 9 -3.69 8.75 25.82
CA ILE A 9 -5.01 9.18 26.26
C ILE A 9 -5.22 8.60 27.66
N PHE A 10 -5.07 9.45 28.68
CA PHE A 10 -5.45 9.13 30.05
C PHE A 10 -6.98 9.19 30.17
N PHE A 11 -7.63 8.03 30.18
CA PHE A 11 -8.99 7.92 30.72
C PHE A 11 -8.91 7.81 32.25
N PRO A 12 -9.46 8.73 33.05
CA PRO A 12 -9.49 8.57 34.48
C PRO A 12 -10.70 7.70 34.86
N PHE A 13 -10.61 6.39 34.68
CA PHE A 13 -11.49 5.48 35.40
C PHE A 13 -10.90 5.26 36.80
N ASN A 14 -11.44 5.99 37.77
CA ASN A 14 -11.15 5.78 39.20
C ASN A 14 -11.81 4.49 39.66
N LEU A 15 -11.21 3.35 39.32
CA LEU A 15 -11.61 2.06 39.87
C LEU A 15 -10.92 1.89 41.23
N ILE A 16 -11.70 1.87 42.31
CA ILE A 16 -11.22 1.60 43.68
C ILE A 16 -10.80 0.12 43.75
N LEU A 17 -9.59 -0.15 43.28
CA LEU A 17 -8.96 -1.47 43.32
C LEU A 17 -8.32 -1.70 44.68
N THR A 18 -8.61 -2.85 45.28
CA THR A 18 -8.01 -3.29 46.54
C THR A 18 -6.48 -3.45 46.36
N LYS A 19 -5.71 -3.27 47.44
CA LYS A 19 -4.24 -3.24 47.41
C LYS A 19 -3.63 -4.47 46.72
N LYS A 20 -4.27 -5.65 46.84
CA LYS A 20 -3.90 -6.90 46.14
C LYS A 20 -4.04 -6.81 44.62
N MET A 21 -5.10 -6.19 44.11
CA MET A 21 -5.37 -6.09 42.66
C MET A 21 -4.44 -5.09 41.98
N LYS A 22 -4.01 -4.03 42.68
CA LYS A 22 -2.99 -3.09 42.17
C LYS A 22 -1.62 -3.75 42.03
N THR A 23 -1.24 -4.63 42.96
CA THR A 23 0.01 -5.39 42.86
C THR A 23 -0.03 -6.40 41.71
N ILE A 24 -1.16 -7.09 41.52
CA ILE A 24 -1.35 -8.04 40.40
C ILE A 24 -1.32 -7.32 39.06
N LEU A 25 -1.99 -6.16 38.94
CA LEU A 25 -1.99 -5.35 37.73
C LEU A 25 -0.59 -4.81 37.38
N SER A 26 0.18 -4.41 38.40
CA SER A 26 1.57 -3.94 38.23
C SER A 26 2.50 -5.05 37.71
N ILE A 27 2.36 -6.28 38.21
CA ILE A 27 3.13 -7.45 37.74
C ILE A 27 2.77 -7.79 36.29
N PHE A 28 1.50 -7.69 35.92
CA PHE A 28 1.03 -7.98 34.56
C PHE A 28 1.57 -6.95 33.55
N VAL A 29 1.61 -5.66 33.91
CA VAL A 29 2.20 -4.60 33.06
C VAL A 29 3.71 -4.81 32.88
N PHE A 30 4.43 -5.24 33.92
CA PHE A 30 5.87 -5.52 33.82
C PHE A 30 6.20 -6.71 32.88
N LEU A 31 5.34 -7.74 32.86
CA LEU A 31 5.50 -8.93 31.99
C LEU A 31 5.26 -8.63 30.50
N VAL A 32 4.37 -7.69 30.18
CA VAL A 32 4.08 -7.29 28.80
C VAL A 32 5.22 -6.45 28.20
N ILE A 33 5.94 -5.67 29.01
CA ILE A 33 7.06 -4.84 28.53
C ILE A 33 8.30 -5.69 28.20
N PHE A 34 8.51 -6.82 28.89
CA PHE A 34 9.71 -7.66 28.70
C PHE A 34 9.63 -8.60 27.48
N SER A 35 8.44 -8.81 26.91
CA SER A 35 8.21 -9.81 25.84
C SER A 35 8.31 -9.27 24.41
N CYS A 36 8.77 -8.03 24.22
CA CYS A 36 8.91 -7.44 22.89
C CYS A 36 10.34 -6.99 22.58
N THR A 37 11.32 -7.87 22.80
CA THR A 37 12.61 -7.78 22.11
C THR A 37 12.52 -8.61 20.82
N ASN A 38 11.91 -8.00 19.79
CA ASN A 38 12.01 -8.50 18.43
C ASN A 38 13.50 -8.48 18.04
N THR A 39 14.17 -9.61 18.21
CA THR A 39 15.50 -9.82 17.68
C THR A 39 15.30 -10.11 16.20
N SER A 40 15.15 -9.05 15.40
CA SER A 40 15.16 -9.15 13.95
C SER A 40 16.53 -9.68 13.53
N SER A 41 16.63 -11.00 13.42
CA SER A 41 17.76 -11.67 12.81
C SER A 41 17.80 -11.24 11.34
N ASN A 42 18.64 -10.27 11.04
CA ASN A 42 19.01 -9.97 9.66
C ASN A 42 19.80 -11.17 9.14
N LYS A 43 19.11 -12.16 8.56
CA LYS A 43 19.73 -13.11 7.65
C LYS A 43 20.24 -12.30 6.47
N LYS A 44 21.50 -11.89 6.55
CA LYS A 44 22.24 -11.31 5.44
C LYS A 44 22.43 -12.42 4.41
N SER A 45 21.45 -12.60 3.53
CA SER A 45 21.60 -13.46 2.36
C SER A 45 22.67 -12.83 1.48
N ASN A 46 23.74 -13.60 1.28
CA ASN A 46 24.78 -13.27 0.33
C ASN A 46 24.17 -13.42 -1.06
N SER A 47 23.68 -12.32 -1.64
CA SER A 47 22.94 -12.31 -2.89
C SER A 47 23.66 -11.38 -3.86
N GLY A 48 24.42 -11.96 -4.79
CA GLY A 48 24.99 -11.18 -5.90
C GLY A 48 23.89 -10.42 -6.63
N ASN A 49 24.06 -9.11 -6.77
CA ASN A 49 23.29 -8.13 -7.57
C ASN A 49 21.96 -8.61 -8.17
N SER A 50 21.02 -9.07 -7.34
CA SER A 50 19.68 -9.45 -7.78
C SER A 50 18.81 -8.18 -7.83
N VAL A 51 18.28 -7.86 -9.01
CA VAL A 51 17.29 -6.78 -9.13
C VAL A 51 15.97 -7.29 -8.54
N GLN A 52 15.47 -6.59 -7.53
CA GLN A 52 14.16 -6.87 -6.93
C GLN A 52 13.15 -5.86 -7.45
N LEU A 53 12.00 -6.34 -7.93
CA LEU A 53 10.87 -5.52 -8.35
C LEU A 53 9.67 -5.80 -7.45
N LYS A 54 8.98 -4.73 -7.02
CA LYS A 54 7.71 -4.79 -6.32
C LYS A 54 6.59 -4.37 -7.27
N ILE A 55 5.71 -5.31 -7.60
CA ILE A 55 4.64 -5.09 -8.57
C ILE A 55 3.29 -5.36 -7.90
N ALA A 56 2.28 -4.54 -8.23
CA ALA A 56 0.90 -4.76 -7.83
C ALA A 56 -0.05 -4.76 -9.03
N ALA A 57 -1.16 -5.46 -8.89
CA ALA A 57 -2.32 -5.38 -9.78
C ALA A 57 -3.55 -4.98 -8.96
N TRP A 58 -4.31 -4.01 -9.44
CA TRP A 58 -5.45 -3.44 -8.72
C TRP A 58 -6.66 -3.27 -9.64
N ASN A 59 -7.81 -3.82 -9.25
CA ASN A 59 -9.07 -3.58 -9.95
C ASN A 59 -9.80 -2.37 -9.34
N VAL A 60 -9.96 -1.31 -10.14
CA VAL A 60 -10.49 -0.01 -9.72
C VAL A 60 -12.01 -0.05 -9.51
N GLU A 61 -12.74 -0.98 -10.13
CA GLU A 61 -14.20 -1.11 -9.97
C GLU A 61 -14.60 -1.29 -8.49
N TYR A 62 -13.77 -2.02 -7.73
CA TYR A 62 -13.99 -2.27 -6.30
C TYR A 62 -13.61 -1.08 -5.39
N SER A 63 -13.09 -0.01 -5.97
CA SER A 63 -12.71 1.24 -5.29
C SER A 63 -13.28 2.48 -6.00
N LYS A 64 -14.33 2.35 -6.82
CA LYS A 64 -14.85 3.42 -7.67
C LYS A 64 -15.35 4.68 -6.96
N ASN A 65 -15.59 4.59 -5.65
CA ASN A 65 -16.01 5.74 -4.83
C ASN A 65 -14.81 6.51 -4.25
N ALA A 66 -13.58 6.00 -4.39
CA ALA A 66 -12.36 6.67 -3.97
C ALA A 66 -11.77 7.48 -5.13
N SER A 67 -11.22 8.64 -4.81
CA SER A 67 -10.46 9.43 -5.77
C SER A 67 -9.13 8.75 -6.13
N ALA A 68 -8.56 9.13 -7.27
CA ALA A 68 -7.24 8.67 -7.70
C ALA A 68 -6.16 8.97 -6.63
N ALA A 69 -6.19 10.16 -6.03
CA ALA A 69 -5.26 10.54 -4.97
C ALA A 69 -5.42 9.69 -3.70
N GLU A 70 -6.65 9.39 -3.26
CA GLU A 70 -6.88 8.52 -2.10
C GLU A 70 -6.36 7.10 -2.34
N ILE A 71 -6.60 6.54 -3.53
CA ILE A 71 -6.06 5.23 -3.92
C ILE A 71 -4.52 5.29 -3.90
N GLY A 72 -3.93 6.34 -4.45
CA GLY A 72 -2.49 6.57 -4.43
C GLY A 72 -1.92 6.62 -3.01
N GLU A 73 -2.55 7.36 -2.08
CA GLU A 73 -2.10 7.45 -0.69
C GLU A 73 -2.22 6.11 0.07
N VAL A 74 -3.24 5.30 -0.23
CA VAL A 74 -3.35 3.93 0.31
C VAL A 74 -2.24 3.02 -0.21
N LEU A 75 -1.86 3.15 -1.49
CA LEU A 75 -0.86 2.29 -2.12
C LEU A 75 0.60 2.72 -1.88
N LYS A 76 0.83 4.00 -1.60
CA LYS A 76 2.16 4.59 -1.41
C LYS A 76 3.05 3.89 -0.36
N PRO A 77 2.55 3.47 0.82
CA PRO A 77 3.39 2.83 1.84
C PRO A 77 4.01 1.49 1.43
N PHE A 78 3.44 0.81 0.43
CA PHE A 78 3.96 -0.47 -0.06
C PHE A 78 5.24 -0.31 -0.90
N GLY A 79 5.47 0.89 -1.45
CA GLY A 79 6.66 1.22 -2.21
C GLY A 79 6.81 0.42 -3.51
N PHE A 80 5.70 0.15 -4.21
CA PHE A 80 5.70 -0.54 -5.50
C PHE A 80 6.53 0.21 -6.55
N ASP A 81 7.22 -0.54 -7.40
CA ASP A 81 7.95 -0.02 -8.56
C ASP A 81 7.02 0.10 -9.78
N VAL A 82 6.03 -0.80 -9.88
CA VAL A 82 5.01 -0.81 -10.92
C VAL A 82 3.66 -1.17 -10.31
N VAL A 83 2.61 -0.46 -10.72
CA VAL A 83 1.22 -0.82 -10.43
C VAL A 83 0.43 -0.89 -11.73
N CYS A 84 -0.21 -2.03 -11.96
CA CYS A 84 -1.12 -2.24 -13.07
C CYS A 84 -2.55 -2.08 -12.58
N PHE A 85 -3.33 -1.21 -13.22
CA PHE A 85 -4.73 -1.01 -12.90
C PHE A 85 -5.61 -1.65 -13.98
N SER A 86 -6.66 -2.32 -13.53
CA SER A 86 -7.74 -2.77 -14.41
C SER A 86 -9.02 -2.01 -14.11
N GLU A 87 -9.82 -1.79 -15.16
CA GLU A 87 -11.08 -1.04 -15.08
C GLU A 87 -10.88 0.38 -14.55
N ALA A 88 -9.70 0.96 -14.81
CA ALA A 88 -9.40 2.34 -14.47
C ALA A 88 -10.12 3.29 -15.43
N PRO A 89 -10.63 4.43 -14.92
CA PRO A 89 -11.03 5.53 -15.78
C PRO A 89 -9.89 5.96 -16.72
N GLY A 90 -10.27 6.45 -17.89
CA GLY A 90 -9.34 7.01 -18.87
C GLY A 90 -8.78 8.37 -18.44
N GLY A 91 -8.24 9.10 -19.42
CA GLY A 91 -7.70 10.44 -19.19
C GLY A 91 -6.54 10.45 -18.18
N ASN A 92 -6.58 11.39 -17.23
CA ASN A 92 -5.49 11.63 -16.27
C ASN A 92 -5.57 10.78 -15.00
N TRP A 93 -6.59 9.92 -14.86
CA TRP A 93 -6.83 9.20 -13.60
C TRP A 93 -5.59 8.43 -13.12
N THR A 94 -4.95 7.65 -14.00
CA THR A 94 -3.75 6.86 -13.64
C THR A 94 -2.54 7.77 -13.35
N LYS A 95 -2.49 8.93 -14.01
CA LYS A 95 -1.46 9.94 -13.76
C LYS A 95 -1.57 10.51 -12.36
N GLU A 96 -2.78 10.83 -11.89
CA GLU A 96 -3.02 11.34 -10.54
C GLU A 96 -2.64 10.30 -9.46
N VAL A 97 -2.99 9.02 -9.67
CA VAL A 97 -2.53 7.93 -8.79
C VAL A 97 -1.00 7.85 -8.79
N GLY A 98 -0.39 7.88 -9.98
CA GLY A 98 1.06 7.80 -10.15
C GLY A 98 1.80 8.94 -9.46
N GLU A 99 1.37 10.19 -9.65
CA GLU A 99 1.95 11.38 -9.00
C GLU A 99 1.92 11.26 -7.48
N THR A 100 0.80 10.78 -6.92
CA THR A 100 0.65 10.58 -5.46
C THR A 100 1.66 9.55 -4.92
N MET A 101 1.92 8.50 -5.70
CA MET A 101 2.84 7.42 -5.35
C MET A 101 4.32 7.70 -5.72
N GLY A 102 4.60 8.73 -6.53
CA GLY A 102 5.92 8.96 -7.12
C GLY A 102 6.27 8.01 -8.29
N LEU A 103 5.25 7.55 -9.02
CA LEU A 103 5.35 6.73 -10.23
C LEU A 103 5.13 7.62 -11.46
N ASN A 104 6.21 8.08 -12.08
CA ASN A 104 6.17 9.16 -13.08
C ASN A 104 5.91 8.70 -14.52
N TYR A 105 5.90 7.39 -14.77
CA TYR A 105 5.72 6.84 -16.11
C TYR A 105 4.39 6.13 -16.19
N VAL A 106 3.50 6.62 -17.05
CA VAL A 106 2.11 6.15 -17.13
C VAL A 106 1.79 5.70 -18.54
N ILE A 107 1.15 4.54 -18.63
CA ILE A 107 0.57 4.01 -19.86
C ILE A 107 -0.93 3.86 -19.63
N VAL A 108 -1.72 4.39 -20.55
CA VAL A 108 -3.17 4.17 -20.60
C VAL A 108 -3.47 3.36 -21.86
N GLY A 109 -4.16 2.23 -21.70
CA GLY A 109 -4.60 1.42 -22.83
C GLY A 109 -5.50 2.20 -23.78
N LYS A 110 -5.41 1.87 -25.06
CA LYS A 110 -6.21 2.40 -26.16
C LYS A 110 -7.61 1.81 -26.16
N TYR A 111 -7.77 0.54 -25.78
CA TYR A 111 -9.06 -0.14 -25.79
C TYR A 111 -9.61 -0.31 -24.38
N SER A 112 -10.92 -0.12 -24.25
CA SER A 112 -11.61 -0.41 -23.00
C SER A 112 -11.91 -1.91 -22.88
N THR A 113 -12.01 -2.38 -21.64
CA THR A 113 -12.27 -3.78 -21.31
C THR A 113 -13.65 -4.18 -21.84
N ALA A 114 -13.70 -5.18 -22.73
CA ALA A 114 -14.95 -5.73 -23.29
C ALA A 114 -15.92 -4.68 -23.88
N GLY A 115 -15.40 -3.55 -24.37
CA GLY A 115 -16.20 -2.46 -24.91
C GLY A 115 -16.99 -1.65 -23.87
N HIS A 116 -16.72 -1.84 -22.57
CA HIS A 116 -17.31 -1.00 -21.53
C HIS A 116 -16.86 0.46 -21.68
N GLU A 117 -17.74 1.38 -21.33
CA GLU A 117 -17.38 2.79 -21.26
C GLU A 117 -16.37 3.01 -20.12
N ASP A 118 -15.32 3.77 -20.40
CA ASP A 118 -14.36 4.30 -19.42
C ASP A 118 -13.69 3.27 -18.48
N LYS A 119 -13.32 2.09 -19.02
CA LYS A 119 -12.67 1.01 -18.25
C LYS A 119 -11.41 0.46 -18.93
N TYR A 120 -10.28 1.07 -18.66
CA TYR A 120 -9.02 0.77 -19.33
C TYR A 120 -8.11 -0.14 -18.49
N LYS A 121 -7.15 -0.78 -19.17
CA LYS A 121 -5.96 -1.32 -18.54
C LYS A 121 -4.90 -0.23 -18.55
N THR A 122 -4.33 0.09 -17.40
CA THR A 122 -3.34 1.17 -17.29
C THR A 122 -2.19 0.73 -16.39
N ILE A 123 -1.04 1.38 -16.53
CA ILE A 123 0.17 1.07 -15.78
C ILE A 123 0.76 2.38 -15.27
N ALA A 124 1.11 2.43 -13.98
CA ALA A 124 1.97 3.46 -13.39
C ALA A 124 3.30 2.83 -12.97
N SER A 125 4.41 3.43 -13.33
CA SER A 125 5.75 2.89 -13.13
C SER A 125 6.74 3.95 -12.62
N ARG A 126 7.68 3.52 -11.79
CA ARG A 126 8.79 4.34 -11.30
C ARG A 126 9.88 4.51 -12.36
N THR A 127 10.06 3.52 -13.21
CA THR A 127 11.04 3.53 -14.31
C THR A 127 10.35 3.63 -15.66
N PRO A 128 10.98 4.24 -16.67
CA PRO A 128 10.41 4.27 -18.02
C PRO A 128 10.09 2.86 -18.53
N LEU A 129 8.99 2.76 -19.27
CA LEU A 129 8.60 1.55 -19.99
C LEU A 129 8.72 1.85 -21.50
N TYR A 130 9.40 0.97 -22.23
CA TYR A 130 9.65 1.10 -23.66
C TYR A 130 9.13 -0.14 -24.39
N ASP A 131 8.96 0.00 -25.71
CA ASP A 131 8.63 -1.12 -26.62
C ASP A 131 7.41 -1.95 -26.18
N TYR A 132 6.41 -1.28 -25.58
CA TYR A 132 5.16 -1.91 -25.19
C TYR A 132 4.17 -1.89 -26.36
N GLU A 133 3.40 -2.97 -26.48
CA GLU A 133 2.25 -3.06 -27.37
C GLU A 133 1.01 -3.44 -26.58
N GLU A 134 -0.14 -2.95 -27.03
CA GLU A 134 -1.42 -3.40 -26.51
C GLU A 134 -1.98 -4.47 -27.43
N VAL A 135 -2.04 -5.70 -26.92
CA VAL A 135 -2.60 -6.83 -27.64
C VAL A 135 -4.09 -6.94 -27.31
N LEU A 136 -4.93 -6.71 -28.31
CA LEU A 136 -6.37 -6.98 -28.20
C LEU A 136 -6.57 -8.50 -28.24
N MET A 137 -6.87 -9.09 -27.08
CA MET A 137 -7.36 -10.47 -27.04
C MET A 137 -8.83 -10.46 -27.44
N ALA A 138 -9.10 -10.53 -28.75
CA ALA A 138 -10.41 -10.91 -29.23
C ALA A 138 -10.64 -12.38 -28.91
N ASP A 139 -11.81 -12.73 -28.38
CA ASP A 139 -12.21 -14.12 -28.14
C ASP A 139 -11.90 -14.95 -29.41
N THR A 140 -10.93 -15.85 -29.28
CA THR A 140 -10.61 -16.86 -30.29
C THR A 140 -11.46 -18.09 -30.05
#